data_AF-A0AAV1JVL9-F1
#
_entry.id   AF-A0AAV1JVL9-F1
#
_cell.length_a   1.000
_cell.length_b   1.000
_cell.length_c   1.000
_cell.angle_alpha   90.00
_cell.angle_beta   90.00
_cell.angle_gamma   90.00
#
_symmetry.space_group_name_H-M   'P 1'
#
loop_
_entity.id
_entity.type
_entity.pdbx_description
1 polymer ?
#
loop_
_entity_poly.entity_id
_entity_poly.type
_entity_poly.pdbx_seq_one_letter_code
_entity_poly.pdbx_strand_id
1 'polypeptide(L)'
;MGSSQSVRATHFQRPPNPIPPPPPEDETDDHHISISNKMVERLVEDANLTGTTNNTSPNSTFGDFKEKIYMEKLKCLDDTHSERLGLTVDEVKALTNRIEMRTANMVSVEPVCAECKQLVIDCYNSADSPSDVVKCWDAVGAFSQCVQDAGADRLRARTERDARDQERRSRHVARARVHALKELSGAHGDSPTYER
;
A
#
# COMPACT_ATOMS: atom_id res chain seq x y z
N MET A 1 -4.96 -3.95 -49.65
CA MET A 1 -4.57 -5.00 -48.70
C MET A 1 -3.65 -4.37 -47.66
N GLY A 2 -4.15 -4.14 -46.45
CA GLY A 2 -3.38 -3.56 -45.34
C GLY A 2 -3.61 -4.43 -44.11
N SER A 3 -2.65 -5.30 -43.85
CA SER A 3 -2.69 -6.29 -42.76
C SER A 3 -2.19 -5.67 -41.46
N SER A 4 -3.10 -5.12 -40.67
CA SER A 4 -2.80 -4.73 -39.28
C SER A 4 -2.95 -5.96 -38.38
N GLN A 5 -1.93 -6.81 -38.32
CA GLN A 5 -1.85 -7.88 -37.33
C GLN A 5 -1.55 -7.27 -35.95
N SER A 6 -2.54 -7.36 -35.06
CA SER A 6 -2.40 -7.08 -33.64
C SER A 6 -1.57 -8.19 -33.00
N VAL A 7 -0.30 -7.92 -32.72
CA VAL A 7 0.57 -8.85 -31.97
C VAL A 7 0.31 -8.62 -30.48
N ARG A 8 -0.59 -9.43 -29.93
CA ARG A 8 -0.80 -9.62 -28.50
C ARG A 8 -0.03 -10.87 -28.09
N ALA A 9 1.23 -10.76 -27.65
CA ALA A 9 1.90 -11.79 -26.85
C ALA A 9 3.25 -11.31 -26.27
N THR A 10 3.49 -11.72 -25.02
CA THR A 10 4.78 -11.86 -24.30
C THR A 10 5.61 -10.62 -23.93
N HIS A 11 5.51 -10.16 -22.68
CA HIS A 11 6.70 -9.72 -21.94
C HIS A 11 6.55 -9.79 -20.39
N PHE A 12 6.09 -10.93 -19.86
CA PHE A 12 6.42 -11.31 -18.48
C PHE A 12 7.56 -12.33 -18.54
N GLN A 13 8.78 -11.85 -18.78
CA GLN A 13 9.98 -12.65 -18.53
C GLN A 13 10.27 -12.62 -17.03
N ARG A 14 10.18 -13.80 -16.40
CA ARG A 14 10.66 -14.04 -15.04
C ARG A 14 12.20 -13.89 -15.07
N PRO A 15 12.82 -13.05 -14.21
CA PRO A 15 14.27 -12.99 -14.11
C PRO A 15 14.83 -14.38 -13.74
N PRO A 16 15.95 -14.83 -14.33
CA PRO A 16 16.63 -16.03 -13.86
C PRO A 16 17.18 -15.78 -12.45
N ASN A 17 16.96 -16.74 -11.55
CA ASN A 17 17.54 -16.73 -10.20
C ASN A 17 19.07 -16.64 -10.29
N PRO A 18 19.72 -15.64 -9.67
CA PRO A 18 21.15 -15.70 -9.45
C PRO A 18 21.42 -16.66 -8.29
N ILE A 19 22.19 -17.71 -8.57
CA ILE A 19 22.86 -18.53 -7.56
C ILE A 19 23.77 -17.58 -6.75
N PRO A 20 23.69 -17.55 -5.41
CA PRO A 20 24.61 -16.73 -4.63
C PRO A 20 26.05 -17.25 -4.80
N PRO A 21 27.05 -16.37 -5.01
CA PRO A 21 28.45 -16.76 -4.97
C PRO A 21 28.82 -17.27 -3.56
N PRO A 22 29.80 -18.18 -3.43
CA PRO A 22 30.29 -18.62 -2.12
C PRO A 22 30.79 -17.41 -1.31
N PRO A 23 30.65 -17.43 0.02
CA PRO A 23 31.14 -16.34 0.86
C PRO A 23 32.64 -16.16 0.66
N PRO A 24 33.14 -14.91 0.57
CA PRO A 24 34.57 -14.65 0.62
C PRO A 24 35.11 -15.11 1.98
N GLU A 25 36.27 -15.76 1.93
CA GLU A 25 37.03 -16.23 3.09
C GLU A 25 37.42 -15.05 3.99
N ASP A 26 37.40 -15.28 5.31
CA ASP A 26 37.82 -14.34 6.36
C ASP A 26 39.23 -13.79 6.08
N GLU A 27 39.32 -12.57 5.54
CA GLU A 27 40.43 -11.68 5.86
C GLU A 27 40.08 -11.00 7.18
N THR A 28 40.56 -11.58 8.29
CA THR A 28 40.66 -10.89 9.58
C THR A 28 41.60 -9.71 9.39
N ASP A 29 41.03 -8.58 8.98
CA ASP A 29 41.69 -7.30 8.96
C ASP A 29 41.85 -6.88 10.43
N ASP A 30 42.95 -7.35 11.04
CA ASP A 30 43.40 -6.94 12.36
C ASP A 30 43.57 -5.42 12.35
N HIS A 31 42.50 -4.71 12.74
CA HIS A 31 42.51 -3.27 12.98
C HIS A 31 43.38 -2.98 14.20
N HIS A 32 44.70 -3.10 14.04
CA HIS A 32 45.69 -2.68 15.00
C HIS A 32 45.65 -1.15 15.09
N ILE A 33 44.86 -0.64 16.04
CA ILE A 33 44.91 0.76 16.43
C ILE A 33 46.27 0.99 17.10
N SER A 34 47.23 1.53 16.34
CA SER A 34 48.55 1.89 16.85
C SER A 34 48.45 3.19 17.65
N ILE A 35 48.05 3.07 18.93
CA ILE A 35 48.07 4.19 19.86
C ILE A 35 49.53 4.54 20.14
N SER A 36 49.96 5.72 19.72
CA SER A 36 51.30 6.24 20.00
C SER A 36 51.56 6.25 21.52
N ASN A 37 52.75 5.83 21.96
CA ASN A 37 53.14 5.83 23.37
C ASN A 37 52.89 7.19 24.06
N LYS A 38 52.99 8.30 23.32
CA LYS A 38 52.66 9.65 23.83
C LYS A 38 51.17 9.85 24.15
N MET A 39 50.28 9.20 23.41
CA MET A 39 48.84 9.24 23.69
C MET A 39 48.50 8.35 24.88
N VAL A 40 49.20 7.22 25.04
CA VAL A 40 49.06 6.36 26.22
C VAL A 40 49.54 7.09 27.48
N GLU A 41 50.70 7.76 27.45
CA GLU A 41 51.19 8.57 28.58
C GLU A 41 50.20 9.66 28.98
N ARG A 42 49.63 10.40 28.01
CA ARG A 42 48.58 11.39 28.29
C ARG A 42 47.30 10.79 28.88
N LEU A 43 46.85 9.64 28.37
CA LEU A 43 45.68 8.95 28.90
C LEU A 43 45.90 8.48 30.36
N VAL A 44 47.11 8.01 30.68
CA VAL A 44 47.48 7.61 32.04
C VAL A 44 47.61 8.82 32.97
N GLU A 45 48.19 9.92 32.50
CA GLU A 45 48.26 11.19 33.25
C GLU A 45 46.85 11.78 33.49
N ASP A 46 45.99 11.80 32.48
CA ASP A 46 44.60 12.29 32.59
C ASP A 46 43.77 11.42 33.54
N ALA A 47 43.97 10.10 33.55
CA ALA A 47 43.30 9.18 34.48
C ALA A 47 43.76 9.39 35.93
N ASN A 48 45.05 9.66 36.14
CA ASN A 48 45.58 9.97 37.47
C ASN A 48 45.16 11.37 37.97
N LEU A 49 44.86 12.31 37.07
CA LEU A 49 44.32 13.64 37.41
C LEU A 49 42.82 13.61 37.71
N THR A 50 42.06 12.71 37.08
CA THR A 50 40.60 12.59 37.30
C THR A 50 40.21 11.64 38.43
N GLY A 51 41.14 10.81 38.93
CA GLY A 51 40.89 9.87 40.04
C GLY A 51 40.67 10.50 41.42
N THR A 52 40.81 11.82 41.58
CA THR A 52 40.83 12.46 42.91
C THR A 52 39.76 13.53 43.15
N THR A 53 38.67 13.56 42.37
CA THR A 53 37.51 14.42 42.71
C THR A 53 36.16 13.76 42.42
N ASN A 54 35.53 13.35 43.52
CA ASN A 54 34.09 13.41 43.80
C ASN A 54 33.12 12.48 43.04
N ASN A 55 32.91 11.33 43.67
CA ASN A 55 31.60 10.89 44.18
C ASN A 55 30.41 11.85 43.91
N THR A 56 29.58 11.56 42.91
CA THR A 56 28.16 11.96 42.89
C THR A 56 27.35 11.08 41.92
N SER A 57 26.41 10.33 42.50
CA SER A 57 25.22 9.65 41.94
C SER A 57 25.21 9.12 40.49
N PRO A 58 24.96 7.81 40.29
CA PRO A 58 24.66 7.22 38.98
C PRO A 58 23.16 7.32 38.69
N ASN A 59 22.67 8.47 38.20
CA ASN A 59 21.30 8.57 37.67
C ASN A 59 21.30 9.05 36.21
N SER A 60 20.98 8.08 35.33
CA SER A 60 20.29 8.20 34.04
C SER A 60 20.63 9.38 33.10
N THR A 61 21.74 9.28 32.37
CA THR A 61 21.93 10.05 31.11
C THR A 61 22.49 9.18 29.99
N PHE A 62 23.21 8.11 30.31
CA PHE A 62 23.83 7.22 29.33
C PHE A 62 22.83 6.22 28.69
N GLY A 63 21.72 5.90 29.36
CA GLY A 63 20.64 5.07 28.82
C GLY A 63 19.89 5.79 27.69
N ASP A 64 19.62 7.08 27.88
CA ASP A 64 18.88 7.92 26.94
C ASP A 64 19.60 8.11 25.60
N PHE A 65 20.94 8.19 25.61
CA PHE A 65 21.71 8.32 24.37
C PHE A 65 21.69 7.05 23.54
N LYS A 66 21.84 5.88 24.18
CA LYS A 66 21.74 4.59 23.50
C LYS A 66 20.35 4.37 22.94
N GLU A 67 19.32 4.75 23.70
CA GLU A 67 17.92 4.67 23.27
C GLU A 67 17.63 5.63 22.11
N LYS A 68 18.12 6.87 22.14
CA LYS A 68 17.99 7.81 21.01
C LYS A 68 18.64 7.30 19.74
N ILE A 69 19.87 6.78 19.83
CA ILE A 69 20.56 6.18 18.68
C ILE A 69 19.78 4.98 18.13
N TYR A 70 19.23 4.16 19.02
CA TYR A 70 18.41 3.02 18.63
C TYR A 70 17.11 3.45 17.92
N MET A 71 16.43 4.47 18.44
CA MET A 71 15.22 5.03 17.84
C MET A 71 15.50 5.70 16.48
N GLU A 72 16.62 6.40 16.35
CA GLU A 72 17.02 7.04 15.10
C GLU A 72 17.41 5.99 14.04
N LYS A 73 18.08 4.90 14.46
CA LYS A 73 18.38 3.77 13.57
C LYS A 73 17.10 3.06 13.09
N LEU A 74 16.14 2.84 13.98
CA LEU A 74 14.84 2.27 13.61
C LEU A 74 14.10 3.16 12.61
N LYS A 75 14.09 4.48 12.85
CA LYS A 75 13.48 5.44 11.94
C LYS A 75 14.11 5.40 10.55
N CYS A 76 15.45 5.41 10.48
CA CYS A 76 16.17 5.31 9.21
C CYS A 76 15.88 4.00 8.46
N LEU A 77 15.78 2.88 9.17
CA LEU A 77 15.37 1.60 8.57
C LEU A 77 13.93 1.64 8.04
N ASP A 78 13.01 2.27 8.78
CA ASP A 78 11.61 2.43 8.37
C ASP A 78 11.46 3.34 7.15
N ASP A 79 12.20 4.46 7.10
CA ASP A 79 12.27 5.37 5.95
C ASP A 79 12.84 4.64 4.73
N THR A 80 13.95 3.90 4.90
CA THR A 80 14.57 3.11 3.82
C THR A 80 13.64 2.01 3.30
N HIS A 81 12.92 1.34 4.21
CA HIS A 81 11.97 0.30 3.86
C HIS A 81 10.75 0.88 3.13
N SER A 82 10.26 2.04 3.57
CA SER A 82 9.18 2.79 2.94
C SER A 82 9.55 3.25 1.53
N GLU A 83 10.76 3.79 1.33
CA GLU A 83 11.28 4.19 0.01
C GLU A 83 11.46 2.98 -0.92
N ARG A 84 12.02 1.87 -0.41
CA ARG A 84 12.29 0.67 -1.22
C ARG A 84 11.03 -0.09 -1.61
N LEU A 85 10.02 -0.13 -0.74
CA LEU A 85 8.76 -0.83 -1.00
C LEU A 85 7.69 0.06 -1.65
N GLY A 86 7.92 1.38 -1.75
CA GLY A 86 6.99 2.31 -2.41
C GLY A 86 5.59 2.29 -1.80
N LEU A 87 5.51 2.02 -0.50
CA LEU A 87 4.29 2.02 0.28
C LEU A 87 4.54 2.89 1.50
N THR A 88 4.46 4.20 1.27
CA THR A 88 4.46 5.20 2.34
C THR A 88 3.22 5.01 3.22
N VAL A 89 3.31 5.41 4.49
CA VAL A 89 2.17 5.40 5.42
C VAL A 89 0.99 6.18 4.84
N ASP A 90 1.26 7.24 4.07
CA ASP A 90 0.25 8.04 3.38
C ASP A 90 -0.47 7.25 2.28
N GLU A 91 0.24 6.40 1.53
CA GLU A 91 -0.36 5.52 0.52
C GLU A 91 -1.21 4.42 1.15
N VAL A 92 -0.77 3.84 2.26
CA VAL A 92 -1.57 2.89 3.05
C VAL A 92 -2.84 3.58 3.55
N LYS A 93 -2.72 4.78 4.12
CA LYS A 93 -3.86 5.57 4.60
C LYS A 93 -4.82 5.94 3.46
N ALA A 94 -4.27 6.32 2.30
CA ALA A 94 -5.06 6.61 1.10
C ALA A 94 -5.78 5.36 0.58
N LEU A 95 -5.13 4.19 0.64
CA LEU A 95 -5.73 2.91 0.28
C LEU A 95 -6.84 2.53 1.25
N THR A 96 -6.62 2.64 2.56
CA THR A 96 -7.61 2.39 3.61
C THR A 96 -8.82 3.29 3.42
N ASN A 97 -8.64 4.61 3.27
CA ASN A 97 -9.74 5.55 2.99
C ASN A 97 -10.51 5.18 1.72
N ARG A 98 -9.79 4.72 0.68
CA ARG A 98 -10.42 4.29 -0.58
C ARG A 98 -11.22 3.00 -0.41
N ILE A 99 -10.76 2.08 0.44
CA ILE A 99 -11.49 0.86 0.78
C ILE A 99 -12.71 1.23 1.63
N GLU A 100 -12.56 2.02 2.68
CA GLU A 100 -13.66 2.48 3.54
C GLU A 100 -14.74 3.21 2.74
N MET A 101 -14.37 4.16 1.87
CA MET A 101 -15.33 4.82 0.98
C MET A 101 -16.04 3.85 0.03
N ARG A 102 -15.39 2.74 -0.36
CA ARG A 102 -15.98 1.71 -1.22
C ARG A 102 -16.87 0.74 -0.43
N THR A 103 -16.60 0.53 0.85
CA THR A 103 -17.31 -0.43 1.70
C THR A 103 -18.37 0.22 2.59
N ALA A 104 -18.34 1.54 2.81
CA ALA A 104 -19.26 2.28 3.68
C ALA A 104 -20.74 2.14 3.28
N ASN A 105 -21.03 1.83 2.01
CA ASN A 105 -22.39 1.61 1.51
C ASN A 105 -22.72 0.13 1.27
N MET A 106 -21.90 -0.80 1.76
CA MET A 106 -22.23 -2.23 1.74
C MET A 106 -23.24 -2.53 2.86
N VAL A 107 -24.52 -2.27 2.58
CA VAL A 107 -25.64 -2.38 3.53
C VAL A 107 -26.08 -3.84 3.79
N SER A 108 -25.65 -4.82 2.97
CA SER A 108 -25.98 -6.23 3.22
C SER A 108 -24.95 -6.89 4.13
N VAL A 109 -25.34 -7.13 5.38
CA VAL A 109 -24.60 -7.96 6.36
C VAL A 109 -24.60 -9.44 5.96
N GLU A 110 -25.48 -9.83 5.04
CA GLU A 110 -25.58 -11.20 4.58
C GLU A 110 -24.31 -11.64 3.81
N PRO A 111 -23.65 -12.73 4.24
CA PRO A 111 -22.43 -13.19 3.61
C PRO A 111 -22.73 -13.66 2.18
N VAL A 112 -21.95 -13.15 1.24
CA VAL A 112 -21.98 -13.59 -0.16
C VAL A 112 -21.71 -15.09 -0.20
N CYS A 113 -22.54 -15.84 -0.93
CA CYS A 113 -22.41 -17.28 -1.10
C CYS A 113 -22.49 -18.07 0.23
N ALA A 114 -23.40 -17.66 1.13
CA ALA A 114 -23.63 -18.33 2.41
C ALA A 114 -23.84 -19.85 2.28
N GLU A 115 -24.63 -20.27 1.29
CA GLU A 115 -24.92 -21.69 1.02
C GLU A 115 -23.67 -22.46 0.57
N CYS A 116 -22.91 -21.92 -0.40
CA CYS A 116 -21.68 -22.54 -0.86
C CYS A 116 -20.62 -22.60 0.25
N LYS A 117 -20.57 -21.58 1.11
CA LYS A 117 -19.70 -21.57 2.29
C LYS A 117 -20.05 -22.72 3.24
N GLN A 118 -21.35 -22.94 3.49
CA GLN A 118 -21.78 -24.01 4.37
C GLN A 118 -21.42 -25.39 3.80
N LEU A 119 -21.60 -25.60 2.49
CA LEU A 119 -21.19 -26.84 1.81
C LEU A 119 -19.69 -27.13 1.93
N VAL A 120 -18.86 -26.09 1.85
CA VAL A 120 -17.42 -26.24 2.07
C VAL A 120 -17.15 -26.69 3.50
N ILE A 121 -17.73 -26.02 4.50
CA ILE A 121 -17.55 -26.36 5.91
C ILE A 121 -18.01 -27.79 6.18
N ASP A 122 -19.18 -28.17 5.68
CA ASP A 122 -19.75 -29.50 5.87
C ASP A 122 -18.87 -30.57 5.23
N CYS A 123 -18.29 -30.30 4.05
CA CYS A 123 -17.36 -31.23 3.40
C CYS A 123 -16.12 -31.48 4.26
N TYR A 124 -15.48 -30.41 4.75
CA TYR A 124 -14.29 -30.54 5.61
C TYR A 124 -14.61 -31.22 6.94
N ASN A 125 -15.77 -30.93 7.53
CA ASN A 125 -16.20 -31.56 8.79
C ASN A 125 -16.49 -33.06 8.63
N SER A 126 -16.91 -33.49 7.43
CA SER A 126 -17.16 -34.90 7.11
C SER A 126 -15.91 -35.69 6.71
N ALA A 127 -14.75 -35.04 6.60
CA ALA A 127 -13.50 -35.68 6.18
C ALA A 127 -12.78 -36.32 7.38
N ASP A 128 -12.81 -37.64 7.46
CA ASP A 128 -12.16 -38.40 8.54
C ASP A 128 -10.64 -38.57 8.35
N SER A 129 -10.14 -38.41 7.12
CA SER A 129 -8.72 -38.54 6.79
C SER A 129 -8.17 -37.38 5.95
N PRO A 130 -6.86 -37.09 6.01
CA PRO A 130 -6.23 -36.06 5.17
C PRO A 130 -6.40 -36.27 3.66
N SER A 131 -6.56 -37.52 3.22
CA SER A 131 -6.87 -37.85 1.83
C SER A 131 -8.30 -37.47 1.42
N ASP A 132 -9.26 -37.49 2.34
CA ASP A 132 -10.66 -37.14 2.06
C ASP A 132 -10.85 -35.64 1.90
N VAL A 133 -9.98 -34.84 2.52
CA VAL A 133 -9.95 -33.38 2.36
C VAL A 133 -9.78 -32.98 0.88
N VAL A 134 -9.02 -33.76 0.10
CA VAL A 134 -8.83 -33.49 -1.34
C VAL A 134 -10.14 -33.64 -2.11
N LYS A 135 -11.12 -34.40 -1.63
CA LYS A 135 -12.43 -34.54 -2.27
C LYS A 135 -13.28 -33.26 -2.14
N CYS A 136 -12.95 -32.37 -1.21
CA CYS A 136 -13.64 -31.08 -1.05
C CYS A 136 -13.27 -30.03 -2.10
N TRP A 137 -12.38 -30.34 -3.04
CA TRP A 137 -11.96 -29.42 -4.11
C TRP A 137 -13.13 -28.90 -4.95
N ASP A 138 -14.14 -29.73 -5.23
CA ASP A 138 -15.32 -29.31 -5.99
C ASP A 138 -16.17 -28.30 -5.21
N ALA A 139 -16.36 -28.52 -3.90
CA ALA A 139 -17.08 -27.60 -3.02
C ALA A 139 -16.35 -26.25 -2.92
N VAL A 140 -15.01 -26.28 -2.76
CA VAL A 140 -14.16 -25.08 -2.74
C VAL A 140 -14.18 -24.36 -4.09
N GLY A 141 -14.17 -25.10 -5.20
CA GLY A 141 -14.30 -24.57 -6.54
C GLY A 141 -15.64 -23.85 -6.74
N ALA A 142 -16.75 -24.47 -6.35
CA ALA A 142 -18.08 -23.88 -6.43
C ALA A 142 -18.21 -22.60 -5.58
N PHE A 143 -17.66 -22.61 -4.36
CA PHE A 143 -17.62 -21.42 -3.51
C PHE A 143 -16.80 -20.30 -4.15
N SER A 144 -15.62 -20.62 -4.68
CA SER A 144 -14.74 -19.65 -5.34
C SER A 144 -15.42 -19.02 -6.56
N GLN A 145 -16.09 -19.83 -7.37
CA GLN A 145 -16.85 -19.37 -8.53
C GLN A 145 -17.99 -18.44 -8.12
N CYS A 146 -18.78 -18.81 -7.11
CA CYS A 146 -19.86 -17.99 -6.61
C CYS A 146 -19.35 -16.60 -6.12
N VAL A 147 -18.23 -16.56 -5.40
CA VAL A 147 -17.63 -15.30 -4.93
C VAL A 147 -17.17 -14.43 -6.10
N GLN A 148 -16.57 -15.03 -7.13
CA GLN A 148 -16.15 -14.30 -8.34
C GLN A 148 -17.35 -13.75 -9.11
N ASP A 149 -18.40 -14.54 -9.31
CA ASP A 149 -19.61 -14.14 -10.02
C ASP A 149 -20.34 -13.01 -9.28
N ALA A 150 -20.53 -13.15 -7.97
CA ALA A 150 -21.11 -12.09 -7.15
C ALA A 150 -20.27 -10.81 -7.16
N GLY A 151 -18.94 -10.93 -7.20
CA GLY A 151 -18.03 -9.80 -7.38
C GLY A 151 -18.21 -9.12 -8.75
N ALA A 152 -18.29 -9.90 -9.82
CA ALA A 152 -18.52 -9.42 -11.17
C ALA A 152 -19.89 -8.75 -11.34
N ASP A 153 -20.94 -9.29 -10.71
CA ASP A 153 -22.28 -8.72 -10.71
C ASP A 153 -22.33 -7.38 -9.98
N ARG A 154 -21.71 -7.30 -8.81
CA ARG A 154 -21.59 -6.03 -8.05
C ARG A 154 -20.85 -4.98 -8.86
N LEU A 155 -19.76 -5.37 -9.53
CA LEU A 155 -19.01 -4.46 -10.40
C LEU A 155 -19.86 -3.97 -11.57
N ARG A 156 -20.55 -4.89 -12.28
CA ARG A 156 -21.45 -4.55 -13.39
C ARG A 156 -22.56 -3.60 -12.96
N ALA A 157 -23.26 -3.91 -11.87
CA ALA A 157 -24.33 -3.06 -11.33
C ALA A 157 -23.83 -1.66 -10.96
N ARG A 158 -22.60 -1.56 -10.43
CA ARG A 158 -21.97 -0.27 -10.14
C ARG A 158 -21.63 0.49 -11.41
N THR A 159 -20.97 -0.15 -12.38
CA THR A 159 -20.61 0.49 -13.65
C THR A 159 -21.85 0.99 -14.39
N GLU A 160 -22.94 0.22 -14.37
CA GLU A 160 -24.20 0.63 -14.98
C GLU A 160 -24.83 1.84 -14.26
N ARG A 161 -24.82 1.84 -12.92
CA ARG A 161 -25.25 3.00 -12.12
C ARG A 161 -24.43 4.25 -12.44
N ASP A 162 -23.11 4.12 -12.44
CA ASP A 162 -22.18 5.23 -12.72
C ASP A 162 -22.40 5.77 -14.15
N ALA A 163 -22.64 4.91 -15.13
CA ALA A 163 -22.96 5.29 -16.50
C ALA A 163 -24.28 6.07 -16.59
N ARG A 164 -25.35 5.61 -15.92
CA ARG A 164 -26.64 6.33 -15.86
C ARG A 164 -26.50 7.69 -15.20
N ASP A 165 -25.73 7.79 -14.11
CA ASP A 165 -25.49 9.05 -13.41
C ASP A 165 -24.61 10.02 -14.22
N GLN A 166 -23.65 9.49 -14.98
CA GLN A 166 -22.86 10.29 -15.92
C GLN A 166 -23.74 10.86 -17.04
N GLU A 167 -24.66 10.06 -17.59
CA GLU A 167 -25.60 10.52 -18.61
C GLU A 167 -26.61 11.55 -18.08
N ARG A 168 -27.05 11.43 -16.82
CA ARG A 168 -27.86 12.46 -16.16
C ARG A 168 -27.08 13.76 -16.03
N ARG A 169 -25.84 13.69 -15.52
CA ARG A 169 -24.96 14.86 -15.37
C ARG A 169 -24.65 15.52 -16.71
N SER A 170 -24.37 14.76 -17.76
CA SER A 170 -24.10 15.30 -19.09
C SER A 170 -25.31 16.05 -19.65
N ARG A 171 -26.52 15.51 -19.49
CA ARG A 171 -27.77 16.19 -19.87
C ARG A 171 -27.99 17.50 -19.11
N HIS A 172 -27.71 17.52 -17.80
CA HIS A 172 -27.81 18.75 -17.01
C HIS A 172 -26.81 19.81 -17.48
N VAL A 173 -25.55 19.44 -17.73
CA VAL A 173 -24.53 20.36 -18.24
C VAL A 173 -24.91 20.88 -19.62
N ALA A 174 -25.41 20.03 -20.51
CA ALA A 174 -25.86 20.44 -21.84
C ALA A 174 -27.01 21.47 -21.76
N ARG A 175 -28.01 21.23 -20.91
CA ARG A 175 -29.11 22.18 -20.68
C ARG A 175 -28.62 23.51 -20.10
N ALA A 176 -27.71 23.47 -19.13
CA ALA A 176 -27.13 24.68 -18.55
C ALA A 176 -26.35 25.49 -19.60
N ARG A 177 -25.59 24.84 -20.48
CA ARG A 177 -24.88 25.49 -21.59
C ARG A 177 -25.86 26.18 -22.56
N VAL A 178 -26.95 25.52 -22.94
CA VAL A 178 -27.97 26.12 -23.80
C VAL A 178 -28.59 27.36 -23.14
N HIS A 179 -28.89 27.30 -21.85
CA HIS A 179 -29.43 28.45 -21.11
C HIS A 179 -28.45 29.62 -21.07
N ALA A 180 -27.19 29.36 -20.71
CA ALA A 180 -26.15 30.38 -20.65
C ALA A 180 -25.91 31.06 -22.02
N LEU A 181 -25.92 30.28 -23.11
CA LEU A 181 -25.79 30.83 -24.47
C LEU A 181 -27.00 31.68 -24.86
N LYS A 182 -28.21 31.27 -24.45
CA LYS A 182 -29.43 32.05 -24.69
C LYS A 182 -29.39 33.40 -23.97
N GLU A 183 -28.97 33.44 -22.70
CA GLU A 183 -28.79 34.68 -21.94
C GLU A 183 -27.78 35.64 -22.60
N LEU A 184 -26.64 35.11 -23.07
CA LEU A 184 -25.63 35.89 -23.78
C LEU A 184 -26.15 36.45 -25.12
N SER A 185 -26.98 35.69 -25.84
CA SER A 185 -27.58 36.15 -27.10
C SER A 185 -28.70 37.18 -26.92
N GLY A 186 -29.44 37.12 -25.81
CA GLY A 186 -30.55 38.03 -25.50
C GLY A 186 -30.10 39.38 -24.94
N ALA A 187 -28.87 39.50 -24.44
CA ALA A 187 -28.33 40.75 -23.89
C ALA A 187 -27.84 41.77 -24.95
N HIS A 188 -28.01 41.47 -26.26
CA HIS A 188 -27.57 42.32 -27.37
C HIS A 188 -28.67 42.78 -28.33
N GLY A 189 -29.94 42.54 -28.02
CA GLY A 189 -31.05 42.95 -28.87
C GLY A 189 -32.22 43.46 -28.05
N ASP A 190 -32.10 44.69 -27.56
CA ASP A 190 -33.20 45.65 -27.40
C ASP A 190 -32.62 46.94 -26.84
N SER A 191 -32.02 47.77 -27.71
CA SER A 191 -31.98 49.21 -27.44
C SER A 191 -33.41 49.73 -27.64
N PRO A 192 -34.08 50.27 -26.62
CA PRO A 192 -35.31 50.99 -26.84
C PRO A 192 -34.93 52.27 -27.58
N THR A 193 -35.21 52.31 -28.89
CA THR A 193 -35.29 53.56 -29.63
C THR A 193 -36.42 54.37 -29.02
N TYR A 194 -36.08 55.25 -28.09
CA TYR A 194 -36.97 56.31 -27.62
C TYR A 194 -37.10 57.33 -28.76
N GLU A 195 -38.12 57.16 -29.60
CA GLU A 195 -38.70 58.25 -30.37
C GLU A 195 -39.95 58.77 -29.65
N ARG A 196 -39.79 59.88 -28.92
CA ARG A 196 -40.64 61.08 -29.02
C ARG A 196 -40.19 62.18 -28.07
#